data_AF-A0A940PK97-F1
#
_entry.id   AF-A0A940PK97-F1
#
_cell.length_a   1.000
_cell.length_b   1.000
_cell.length_c   1.000
_cell.angle_alpha   90.00
_cell.angle_beta   90.00
_cell.angle_gamma   90.00
#
_symmetry.space_group_name_H-M   'P 1'
#
loop_
_entity.id
_entity.type
_entity.pdbx_description
1 polymer ?
#
loop_
_entity_poly.entity_id
_entity_poly.type
_entity_poly.pdbx_seq_one_letter_code
_entity_poly.pdbx_strand_id
1 'polypeptide(L)'
;MKWVTWENVGVERMACAWLIRKWIDSDVEFMFIPVGQKPLPEGFEPFDIPGVRLTHRRGHCTFHTMLREYQIKDPILERIARIGQNQLLVGSFIRRRTRAE
;
A
#
# COMPACT_ATOMS: atom_id res chain seq x y z
N MET A 1 3.63 -11.32 12.53
CA MET A 1 4.71 -10.68 11.72
C MET A 1 4.71 -9.17 12.01
N LYS A 2 5.82 -8.50 11.78
CA LYS A 2 5.94 -7.04 11.94
C LYS A 2 5.93 -6.34 10.59
N TRP A 3 5.15 -5.29 10.45
CA TRP A 3 4.93 -4.58 9.19
C TRP A 3 5.20 -3.10 9.34
N VAL A 4 5.78 -2.47 8.32
CA VAL A 4 6.12 -1.04 8.37
C VAL A 4 5.61 -0.30 7.15
N THR A 5 5.07 0.89 7.36
CA THR A 5 4.76 1.86 6.31
C THR A 5 5.03 3.29 6.79
N TRP A 6 4.86 4.27 5.91
CA TRP A 6 4.97 5.67 6.31
C TRP A 6 3.77 6.14 7.14
N GLU A 7 4.02 7.09 8.04
CA GLU A 7 3.00 7.91 8.68
C GLU A 7 2.21 8.73 7.64
N ASN A 8 1.24 9.53 8.10
CA ASN A 8 0.26 10.21 7.23
C ASN A 8 -0.53 9.19 6.38
N VAL A 9 -1.16 8.24 7.08
CA VAL A 9 -1.80 7.05 6.51
C VAL A 9 -2.98 7.43 5.61
N GLY A 10 -2.75 7.38 4.29
CA GLY A 10 -3.80 7.54 3.29
C GLY A 10 -4.70 6.30 3.15
N VAL A 11 -5.78 6.43 2.38
CA VAL A 11 -6.79 5.36 2.15
C VAL A 11 -6.15 4.04 1.73
N GLU A 12 -5.15 4.07 0.85
CA GLU A 12 -4.47 2.86 0.39
C GLU A 12 -3.72 2.13 1.50
N ARG A 13 -2.99 2.85 2.37
CA ARG A 13 -2.27 2.26 3.50
C ARG A 13 -3.23 1.63 4.50
N MET A 14 -4.36 2.28 4.76
CA MET A 14 -5.42 1.72 5.62
C MET A 14 -6.01 0.44 5.01
N ALA A 15 -6.29 0.45 3.69
CA ALA A 15 -6.81 -0.73 3.01
C ALA A 15 -5.81 -1.90 3.04
N CYS A 16 -4.51 -1.63 2.83
CA CYS A 16 -3.46 -2.64 2.92
C CYS A 16 -3.32 -3.18 4.35
N ALA A 17 -3.31 -2.31 5.37
CA ALA A 17 -3.26 -2.73 6.77
C ALA A 17 -4.45 -3.61 7.15
N TRP A 18 -5.66 -3.26 6.68
CA TRP A 18 -6.86 -4.09 6.86
C TRP A 18 -6.72 -5.45 6.16
N LEU A 19 -6.23 -5.46 4.91
CA LEU A 19 -6.02 -6.69 4.15
C LEU A 19 -5.04 -7.62 4.87
N ILE A 20 -3.92 -7.07 5.33
CA ILE A 20 -2.90 -7.80 6.09
C ILE A 20 -3.55 -8.44 7.32
N ARG A 21 -4.22 -7.64 8.15
CA ARG A 21 -4.80 -8.14 9.40
C ARG A 21 -5.89 -9.19 9.20
N LYS A 22 -6.70 -9.06 8.15
CA LYS A 22 -7.83 -9.98 7.90
C LYS A 22 -7.35 -11.26 7.19
N TRP A 23 -6.47 -11.15 6.19
CA TRP A 23 -6.24 -12.24 5.24
C TRP A 23 -4.83 -12.83 5.27
N ILE A 24 -3.85 -12.11 5.82
CA ILE A 24 -2.44 -12.52 5.78
C ILE A 24 -1.96 -12.93 7.17
N ASP A 25 -2.20 -12.09 8.18
CA ASP A 25 -1.67 -12.27 9.53
C ASP A 25 -2.56 -11.55 10.55
N SER A 26 -3.31 -12.31 11.35
CA SER A 26 -4.24 -11.76 12.34
C SER A 26 -3.54 -11.08 13.53
N ASP A 27 -2.31 -11.49 13.84
CA ASP A 27 -1.53 -11.06 15.01
C ASP A 27 -0.43 -10.05 14.60
N VAL A 28 -0.71 -9.28 13.55
CA VAL A 28 0.21 -8.30 12.98
C VAL A 28 0.46 -7.11 13.91
N GLU A 29 1.74 -6.72 14.04
CA GLU A 29 2.16 -5.43 14.59
C GLU A 29 2.53 -4.46 13.46
N PHE A 30 2.02 -3.22 13.53
CA PHE A 30 2.34 -2.16 12.57
C PHE A 30 3.25 -1.10 13.18
N MET A 31 4.26 -0.70 12.43
CA MET A 31 5.08 0.48 12.71
C MET A 31 4.85 1.54 11.63
N PHE A 32 4.64 2.78 12.06
CA PHE A 32 4.52 3.94 11.18
C PHE A 32 5.76 4.80 11.37
N ILE A 33 6.49 5.04 10.29
CA ILE A 33 7.74 5.82 10.31
C ILE A 33 7.58 7.12 9.52
N PRO A 34 8.35 8.17 9.83
CA PRO A 34 8.43 9.39 9.03
C PRO A 34 8.53 9.15 7.51
N VAL A 35 7.81 9.97 6.75
CA VAL A 35 7.83 9.91 5.29
C VAL A 35 9.26 10.10 4.78
N GLY A 36 9.74 9.14 3.97
CA GLY A 36 11.08 9.19 3.39
C GLY A 36 12.19 8.65 4.29
N GLN A 37 11.88 8.18 5.51
CA GLN A 37 12.89 7.60 6.40
C GLN A 37 13.65 6.44 5.72
N LYS A 38 14.98 6.50 5.82
CA LYS A 38 15.92 5.43 5.46
C LYS A 38 17.07 5.40 6.48
N PRO A 39 17.62 4.22 6.83
CA PRO A 39 17.17 2.88 6.41
C PRO A 39 15.79 2.52 6.97
N LEU A 40 15.13 1.54 6.35
CA LEU A 40 13.88 0.99 6.90
C LEU A 40 14.22 0.12 8.14
N PRO A 41 13.34 0.05 9.15
CA PRO A 41 13.56 -0.78 10.33
C PRO A 41 13.79 -2.26 9.98
N GLU A 42 14.85 -2.85 10.55
CA GLU A 42 15.15 -4.27 10.37
C GLU A 42 14.10 -5.17 11.03
N GLY A 43 13.81 -6.31 10.40
CA GLY A 43 12.81 -7.27 10.90
C GLY A 43 11.35 -6.87 10.66
N PHE A 44 11.10 -5.78 9.92
CA PHE A 44 9.77 -5.37 9.46
C PHE A 44 9.60 -5.62 7.96
N GLU A 45 8.44 -6.15 7.55
CA GLU A 45 8.06 -6.22 6.13
C GLU A 45 7.47 -4.87 5.69
N PRO A 46 8.14 -4.13 4.78
CA PRO A 46 7.65 -2.85 4.34
C PRO A 46 6.55 -2.97 3.29
N PHE A 47 5.54 -2.11 3.38
CA PHE A 47 4.48 -2.01 2.38
C PHE A 47 4.07 -0.57 2.06
N ASP A 48 3.59 -0.36 0.84
CA ASP A 48 3.18 0.94 0.30
C ASP A 48 4.27 2.02 0.47
N ILE A 49 5.53 1.62 0.34
CA ILE A 49 6.70 2.51 0.29
C ILE A 49 7.32 2.42 -1.11
N PRO A 50 7.76 3.52 -1.73
CA PRO A 50 8.45 3.46 -3.02
C PRO A 50 9.71 2.59 -2.96
N GLY A 51 9.82 1.64 -3.89
CA GLY A 51 11.00 0.78 -4.04
C GLY A 51 11.01 -0.49 -3.20
N VAL A 52 9.98 -0.76 -2.39
CA VAL A 52 9.90 -2.00 -1.60
C VAL A 52 9.15 -3.11 -2.35
N ARG A 53 9.20 -4.36 -1.86
CA ARG A 53 8.57 -5.51 -2.53
C ARG A 53 7.06 -5.29 -2.74
N LEU A 54 6.36 -4.93 -1.66
CA LEU A 54 4.92 -4.69 -1.63
C LEU A 54 4.63 -3.21 -1.86
N THR A 55 4.64 -2.82 -3.13
CA THR A 55 4.40 -1.45 -3.57
C THR A 55 3.58 -1.45 -4.86
N HIS A 56 3.33 -0.26 -5.40
CA HIS A 56 2.66 -0.08 -6.69
C HIS A 56 3.47 -0.74 -7.80
N ARG A 57 2.81 -1.57 -8.63
CA ARG A 57 3.49 -2.29 -9.73
C ARG A 57 2.64 -2.28 -10.99
N ARG A 58 3.24 -1.87 -12.11
CA ARG A 58 2.64 -1.99 -13.46
C ARG A 58 1.22 -1.41 -13.57
N GLY A 59 0.97 -0.26 -12.93
CA GLY A 59 -0.35 0.38 -12.92
C GLY A 59 -1.32 -0.17 -11.88
N HIS A 60 -0.89 -1.11 -11.05
CA HIS A 60 -1.66 -1.63 -9.93
C HIS A 60 -1.24 -0.99 -8.61
N CYS A 61 -2.23 -0.68 -7.78
CA CYS A 61 -2.05 -0.22 -6.41
C CYS A 61 -1.42 -1.31 -5.53
N THR A 62 -0.84 -0.94 -4.39
CA THR A 62 -0.22 -1.86 -3.43
C THR A 62 -1.21 -2.93 -2.95
N PHE A 63 -2.48 -2.57 -2.75
CA PHE A 63 -3.53 -3.52 -2.37
C PHE A 63 -3.68 -4.65 -3.39
N HIS A 64 -3.70 -4.31 -4.67
CA HIS A 64 -3.76 -5.32 -5.74
C HIS A 64 -2.49 -6.16 -5.79
N THR A 65 -1.32 -5.56 -5.63
CA THR A 65 -0.04 -6.28 -5.55
C THR A 65 -0.08 -7.32 -4.43
N MET A 66 -0.61 -6.98 -3.25
CA MET A 66 -0.74 -7.93 -2.13
C MET A 66 -1.66 -9.10 -2.47
N LEU A 67 -2.81 -8.88 -3.12
CA LEU A 67 -3.69 -9.98 -3.53
C LEU A 67 -2.95 -10.99 -4.43
N ARG A 68 -2.09 -10.51 -5.33
CA ARG A 68 -1.31 -11.35 -6.24
C ARG A 68 -0.17 -12.08 -5.53
N GLU A 69 0.62 -11.38 -4.73
CA GLU A 69 1.77 -11.93 -4.00
C GLU A 69 1.35 -13.00 -2.98
N TYR A 70 0.22 -12.78 -2.29
CA TYR A 70 -0.32 -13.72 -1.30
C TYR A 70 -1.35 -14.70 -1.88
N GLN A 71 -1.53 -14.71 -3.21
CA GLN A 71 -2.45 -15.60 -3.93
C GLN A 71 -3.90 -15.57 -3.41
N ILE A 72 -4.35 -14.42 -2.90
CA ILE A 72 -5.71 -14.22 -2.38
C ILE A 72 -6.66 -14.04 -3.58
N LYS A 73 -7.55 -15.02 -3.78
CA LYS A 73 -8.53 -15.05 -4.87
C LYS A 73 -9.93 -14.82 -4.32
N ASP A 74 -10.32 -13.56 -4.25
CA ASP A 74 -11.67 -13.16 -3.83
C ASP A 74 -12.20 -12.09 -4.80
N PRO A 75 -13.32 -12.35 -5.52
CA PRO A 75 -13.87 -11.42 -6.50
C PRO A 75 -14.25 -10.04 -5.93
N ILE A 76 -14.61 -9.96 -4.63
CA ILE A 76 -14.96 -8.70 -3.97
C ILE A 76 -13.68 -7.92 -3.69
N LEU A 77 -12.63 -8.56 -3.19
CA LEU A 77 -11.33 -7.91 -2.99
C LEU A 77 -10.73 -7.43 -4.31
N GLU A 78 -10.89 -8.19 -5.40
CA GLU A 78 -10.48 -7.76 -6.74
C GLU A 78 -11.24 -6.51 -7.18
N ARG A 79 -12.55 -6.42 -6.88
CA ARG A 79 -13.35 -5.24 -7.18
C ARG A 79 -12.91 -4.02 -6.35
N ILE A 80 -12.60 -4.21 -5.07
CA ILE A 80 -12.03 -3.17 -4.20
C ILE A 80 -10.69 -2.68 -4.74
N ALA A 81 -9.83 -3.60 -5.18
CA ALA A 81 -8.53 -3.27 -5.76
C ALA A 81 -8.66 -2.34 -6.99
N ARG A 82 -9.69 -2.53 -7.82
CA ARG A 82 -9.98 -1.66 -8.97
C ARG A 82 -10.42 -0.24 -8.56
N ILE A 83 -11.11 -0.09 -7.43
CA ILE A 83 -11.51 1.24 -6.92
C ILE A 83 -10.27 2.04 -6.52
N GLY A 84 -9.35 1.42 -5.77
CA GLY A 84 -8.09 2.06 -5.37
C GLY A 84 -7.19 2.46 -6.55
N GLN A 85 -7.22 1.69 -7.65
CA GLN A 85 -6.47 2.02 -8.87
C GLN A 85 -6.94 3.35 -9.51
N ASN A 86 -8.23 3.68 -9.48
CA ASN A 86 -8.75 4.92 -10.05
C ASN A 86 -8.29 6.17 -9.29
N GLN A 87 -8.02 6.06 -7.98
CA GLN A 87 -7.54 7.19 -7.19
C GLN A 87 -6.11 7.61 -7.56
N LEU A 88 -5.28 6.70 -8.08
CA LEU A 88 -3.95 7.01 -8.60
C LEU A 88 -3.99 7.89 -9.86
N LEU A 89 -5.03 7.72 -10.69
CA LEU A 89 -5.24 8.55 -11.88
C LEU A 89 -5.61 9.99 -11.49
N VAL A 90 -6.42 10.18 -10.45
CA VAL A 90 -6.81 11.52 -9.97
C VAL A 90 -5.65 12.22 -9.26
N GLY A 91 -4.90 11.52 -8.41
CA GLY A 91 -3.76 12.11 -7.70
C GLY A 91 -2.62 12.56 -8.64
N SER A 92 -2.36 11.79 -9.70
CA SER A 92 -1.38 12.17 -10.73
C SER A 92 -1.85 13.35 -11.59
N PHE A 93 -3.16 13.54 -11.77
CA PHE A 93 -3.73 14.71 -12.41
C PHE A 93 -3.60 15.98 -11.55
N ILE A 94 -3.85 15.87 -10.24
CA ILE A 94 -3.74 17.00 -9.29
C ILE A 94 -2.27 17.45 -9.12
N ARG A 95 -1.32 16.52 -8.98
CA ARG A 95 0.11 16.86 -8.82
C ARG A 95 0.75 17.53 -10.05
N ARG A 96 0.20 17.34 -11.25
CA ARG A 96 0.68 18.05 -12.45
C ARG A 96 0.31 19.53 -12.45
N ARG A 97 -0.82 19.92 -11.84
CA ARG A 97 -1.21 21.34 -11.75
C ARG A 97 -0.34 22.14 -10.78
N THR A 98 0.14 21.55 -9.70
CA THR A 98 0.96 22.26 -8.68
C THR A 98 2.44 22.45 -9.07
N ARG A 99 2.88 21.94 -10.22
CA ARG A 99 4.26 22.14 -10.75
C ARG A 99 4.30 23.01 -12.01
N ALA A 100 3.15 23.55 -12.41
CA ALA A 100 3.00 24.43 -13.56
C ALA A 100 2.56 25.83 -13.09
N GLU A 101 3.28 26.39 -12.13
CA GLU A 101 3.27 27.82 -11.75
C GLU A 101 4.70 28.22 -11.35
#